data_AF-A0A9E4PN96-F1
#
_entry.id   AF-A0A9E4PN96-F1
#
_cell.length_a   1.000
_cell.length_b   1.000
_cell.length_c   1.000
_cell.angle_alpha   90.00
_cell.angle_beta   90.00
_cell.angle_gamma   90.00
#
_symmetry.space_group_name_H-M   'P 1'
#
loop_
_entity.id
_entity.type
_entity.pdbx_description
1 polymer ?
#
loop_
_entity_poly.entity_id
_entity_poly.type
_entity_poly.pdbx_seq_one_letter_code
_entity_poly.pdbx_strand_id
1 'polypeptide(L)'
;MRLSDAGAPEAIARLLAAELTEAPFRVPDQEATGDSSDGAPVYELRLRSREHEAEILLLIWPSLDRADVRLGKSTWTLKAIDEVEMYPGVEVLFRREEPTAILFVSVDGRVALVA
;
A
#
# COMPACT_ATOMS: atom_id res chain seq x y z
N MET A 1 -13.14 0.68 3.16
CA MET A 1 -12.44 0.91 4.47
C MET A 1 -11.39 1.98 4.28
N ARG A 2 -10.86 2.61 5.32
CA ARG A 2 -9.72 3.53 5.19
C ARG A 2 -8.40 2.80 5.40
N LEU A 3 -7.33 3.35 4.84
CA LEU A 3 -5.99 2.79 5.01
C LEU A 3 -5.49 2.92 6.46
N SER A 4 -5.96 3.96 7.15
CA SER A 4 -5.72 4.25 8.57
C SER A 4 -6.57 3.42 9.54
N ASP A 5 -7.53 2.63 9.05
CA ASP A 5 -8.32 1.73 9.91
C ASP A 5 -7.39 0.66 10.54
N ALA A 6 -7.63 0.36 11.82
CA ALA A 6 -6.87 -0.67 12.51
C ALA A 6 -6.99 -2.03 11.81
N GLY A 7 -5.86 -2.65 11.49
CA GLY A 7 -5.84 -3.96 10.82
C GLY A 7 -5.95 -3.89 9.28
N ALA A 8 -6.03 -2.70 8.67
CA ALA A 8 -6.12 -2.57 7.22
C ALA A 8 -4.91 -3.19 6.48
N PRO A 9 -3.64 -2.96 6.89
CA PRO A 9 -2.49 -3.62 6.28
C PRO A 9 -2.55 -5.16 6.34
N GLU A 10 -2.97 -5.72 7.48
CA GLU A 10 -3.13 -7.16 7.68
C GLU A 10 -4.23 -7.75 6.81
N ALA A 11 -5.35 -7.03 6.64
CA ALA A 11 -6.43 -7.45 5.77
C ALA A 11 -6.00 -7.45 4.30
N ILE A 12 -5.28 -6.42 3.86
CA ILE A 12 -4.73 -6.31 2.50
C ILE A 12 -3.72 -7.43 2.24
N ALA A 13 -2.78 -7.66 3.18
CA ALA A 13 -1.79 -8.72 3.07
C ALA A 13 -2.44 -10.10 2.96
N ARG A 14 -3.46 -10.37 3.78
CA ARG A 14 -4.21 -11.62 3.74
C ARG A 14 -4.90 -11.83 2.39
N LEU A 15 -5.55 -10.81 1.85
CA LEU A 15 -6.23 -10.89 0.55
C LEU A 15 -5.22 -11.18 -0.57
N LEU A 16 -4.09 -10.48 -0.58
CA LEU A 16 -3.04 -10.62 -1.59
C LEU A 16 -2.16 -11.86 -1.39
N ALA A 17 -2.40 -12.66 -0.34
CA ALA A 17 -1.53 -13.76 0.08
C ALA A 17 -0.04 -13.32 0.17
N ALA A 18 0.18 -12.09 0.63
CA ALA A 18 1.49 -11.46 0.72
C ALA A 18 2.06 -11.56 2.14
N GLU A 19 3.38 -11.62 2.25
CA GLU A 19 4.05 -11.45 3.54
C GLU A 19 3.98 -9.97 3.94
N LEU A 20 3.52 -9.70 5.16
CA LEU A 20 3.48 -8.36 5.75
C LEU A 20 4.65 -8.19 6.72
N THR A 21 5.49 -7.19 6.48
CA THR A 21 6.57 -6.80 7.39
C THR A 21 6.49 -5.30 7.66
N GLU A 22 6.85 -4.86 8.86
CA GLU A 22 7.08 -3.43 9.09
C GLU A 22 8.37 -2.99 8.37
N ALA A 23 8.33 -1.86 7.67
CA ALA A 23 9.47 -1.31 6.96
C ALA A 23 10.54 -0.80 7.95
N PRO A 24 11.83 -0.74 7.55
CA PRO A 24 12.90 -0.24 8.41
C PRO A 24 12.88 1.30 8.58
N PHE A 25 11.85 1.97 8.08
CA PHE A 25 11.65 3.41 8.17
C PHE A 25 10.20 3.71 8.57
N ARG A 26 10.02 4.86 9.23
CA ARG A 26 8.74 5.33 9.76
C ARG A 26 8.43 6.71 9.19
N VAL A 27 7.16 7.12 9.23
CA VAL A 27 6.76 8.49 8.94
C VAL A 27 7.11 9.35 10.15
N PRO A 28 7.96 10.37 10.02
CA PRO A 28 8.32 11.24 11.14
C PRO A 28 7.08 11.92 11.73
N ASP A 29 7.01 11.97 13.05
CA ASP A 29 6.04 12.84 13.73
C ASP A 29 6.50 14.29 13.57
N GLN A 30 5.67 15.12 12.92
CA GLN A 30 6.01 16.52 12.66
C GLN A 30 5.94 17.40 13.91
N GLU A 31 5.27 16.95 14.98
CA GLU A 31 5.15 17.68 16.24
C GLU A 31 6.18 17.23 17.29
N ALA A 32 6.91 16.15 17.01
CA ALA A 32 7.96 15.66 17.90
C ALA A 32 9.14 16.64 17.96
N THR A 33 9.35 17.23 19.14
CA THR A 33 10.53 18.04 19.45
C THR A 33 11.60 17.15 20.09
N GLY A 34 12.33 16.39 19.28
CA GLY A 34 13.44 15.55 19.76
C GLY A 34 13.78 14.39 18.82
N ASP A 35 14.75 13.57 19.23
CA ASP A 35 15.19 12.36 18.52
C ASP A 35 14.29 11.16 18.88
N SER A 36 12.96 11.34 18.81
CA SER A 36 12.02 10.26 19.08
C SER A 36 11.89 9.37 17.85
N SER A 37 12.24 8.09 18.01
CA SER A 37 12.00 7.02 17.03
C SER A 37 10.51 6.67 16.84
N ASP A 38 9.60 7.44 17.43
CA ASP A 38 8.14 7.23 17.48
C ASP A 38 7.43 7.76 16.23
N GLY A 39 7.96 7.41 15.05
CA GLY A 39 7.26 7.67 13.80
C GLY A 39 6.10 6.69 13.56
N ALA A 40 5.12 7.10 12.76
CA ALA A 40 4.04 6.20 12.36
C ALA A 40 4.57 5.06 11.46
N PRO A 41 4.09 3.81 11.65
CA PRO A 41 4.62 2.66 10.95
C PRO A 41 4.33 2.71 9.45
N VAL A 42 5.20 2.07 8.69
CA VAL A 42 5.04 1.81 7.26
C VAL A 42 5.15 0.31 7.06
N TYR A 43 4.32 -0.25 6.19
CA TYR A 43 4.25 -1.69 5.99
C TYR A 43 4.71 -2.06 4.59
N GLU A 44 5.57 -3.07 4.49
CA GLU A 44 5.99 -3.69 3.24
C GLU A 44 5.22 -4.98 3.02
N LEU A 45 4.66 -5.13 1.82
CA LEU A 45 4.03 -6.34 1.33
C LEU A 45 4.80 -6.83 0.11
N ARG A 46 5.29 -8.07 0.17
CA ARG A 46 5.96 -8.73 -0.96
C ARG A 46 5.03 -9.76 -1.57
N LEU A 47 4.80 -9.65 -2.88
CA LEU A 47 4.03 -10.60 -3.67
C LEU A 47 4.68 -10.85 -5.02
N ARG A 48 4.34 -11.96 -5.67
CA ARG A 48 4.90 -12.35 -6.97
C ARG A 48 3.93 -11.99 -8.09
N SER A 49 4.39 -11.22 -9.07
CA SER A 49 3.68 -11.09 -10.35
C SER A 49 3.84 -12.36 -11.17
N ARG A 50 2.72 -13.00 -11.51
CA ARG A 50 2.71 -14.19 -12.38
C ARG A 50 3.01 -13.84 -13.83
N GLU A 51 2.51 -12.70 -14.29
CA GLU A 51 2.65 -12.25 -15.68
C GLU A 51 4.08 -11.81 -16.00
N HIS A 52 4.73 -11.12 -15.06
CA HIS A 52 6.07 -10.57 -15.26
C HIS A 52 7.18 -11.39 -14.63
N GLU A 53 6.83 -12.49 -13.94
CA GLU A 53 7.76 -13.32 -13.17
C GLU A 53 8.72 -12.47 -12.32
N ALA A 54 8.18 -11.46 -11.64
CA ALA A 54 8.93 -10.48 -10.87
C ALA A 54 8.29 -10.24 -9.51
N GLU A 55 9.08 -9.80 -8.54
CA GLU A 55 8.57 -9.39 -7.24
C GLU A 55 7.90 -8.01 -7.36
N ILE A 56 6.74 -7.90 -6.72
CA ILE A 56 6.09 -6.63 -6.42
C ILE A 56 6.41 -6.29 -4.97
N LEU A 57 6.85 -5.06 -4.76
CA LEU A 57 6.93 -4.45 -3.44
C LEU A 57 5.79 -3.43 -3.33
N LEU A 58 4.82 -3.70 -2.47
CA LEU A 58 3.77 -2.76 -2.09
C LEU A 58 4.12 -2.16 -0.72
N LEU A 59 4.27 -0.84 -0.66
CA LEU A 59 4.41 -0.09 0.58
C LEU A 59 3.07 0.55 0.94
N ILE A 60 2.61 0.32 2.16
CA ILE A 60 1.41 0.92 2.71
C ILE A 60 1.82 1.92 3.79
N TRP A 61 1.36 3.16 3.66
CA TRP A 61 1.62 4.27 4.57
C TRP A 61 0.29 4.72 5.20
N PRO A 62 -0.20 4.04 6.25
CA PRO A 62 -1.54 4.30 6.80
C PRO A 62 -1.74 5.75 7.26
N SER A 63 -0.74 6.33 7.94
CA SER A 63 -0.81 7.70 8.46
C SER A 63 -0.77 8.79 7.37
N LEU A 64 -0.43 8.44 6.13
CA LEU A 64 -0.35 9.36 5.00
C LEU A 64 -1.41 9.09 3.94
N ASP A 65 -2.32 8.14 4.18
CA ASP A 65 -3.28 7.64 3.20
C ASP A 65 -2.62 7.43 1.84
N ARG A 66 -1.50 6.69 1.83
CA ARG A 66 -0.64 6.51 0.65
C ARG A 66 -0.26 5.05 0.45
N ALA A 67 -0.21 4.64 -0.82
CA ALA A 67 0.34 3.37 -1.24
C ALA A 67 1.36 3.59 -2.37
N ASP A 68 2.50 2.91 -2.28
CA ASP A 68 3.49 2.85 -3.35
C ASP A 68 3.63 1.41 -3.83
N VAL A 69 3.73 1.20 -5.14
CA VAL A 69 3.93 -0.13 -5.72
C VAL A 69 5.11 -0.09 -6.67
N ARG A 70 6.04 -1.03 -6.50
CA ARG A 70 7.19 -1.21 -7.39
C ARG A 70 7.13 -2.58 -8.03
N LEU A 71 7.28 -2.61 -9.36
CA LEU A 71 7.42 -3.83 -10.16
C LEU A 71 8.55 -3.62 -11.19
N GLY A 72 9.67 -4.30 -11.00
CA GLY A 72 10.86 -4.08 -11.81
C GLY A 72 11.35 -2.62 -11.72
N LYS A 73 11.33 -1.91 -12.86
CA LYS A 73 11.70 -0.48 -12.96
C LYS A 73 10.50 0.47 -12.85
N SER A 74 9.28 -0.07 -12.86
CA SER A 74 8.06 0.73 -12.77
C SER A 74 7.72 1.01 -11.32
N THR A 75 7.21 2.21 -11.06
CA THR A 75 6.73 2.62 -9.73
C THR A 75 5.45 3.42 -9.89
N TRP A 76 4.45 3.07 -9.10
CA TRP A 76 3.18 3.79 -8.99
C TRP A 76 3.01 4.25 -7.56
N THR A 77 2.54 5.49 -7.40
CA THR A 77 2.26 6.07 -6.10
C THR A 77 0.88 6.69 -6.15
N LEU A 78 0.02 6.30 -5.21
CA LEU A 78 -1.25 6.98 -4.96
C LEU A 78 -1.21 7.58 -3.55
N LYS A 79 -1.51 8.87 -3.47
CA LYS A 79 -1.57 9.67 -2.23
C LYS A 79 -3.00 10.15 -2.02
N ALA A 80 -3.34 10.49 -0.78
CA ALA A 80 -4.69 10.93 -0.39
C ALA A 80 -5.73 9.88 -0.79
N ILE A 81 -5.50 8.64 -0.35
CA ILE A 81 -6.42 7.53 -0.54
C ILE A 81 -7.62 7.73 0.39
N ASP A 82 -8.76 8.01 -0.20
CA ASP A 82 -10.02 8.18 0.53
C ASP A 82 -10.63 6.84 0.94
N GLU A 83 -10.44 5.81 0.09
CA GLU A 83 -11.03 4.49 0.30
C GLU A 83 -10.15 3.35 -0.22
N VAL A 84 -10.18 2.25 0.52
CA VAL A 84 -9.69 0.93 0.13
C VAL A 84 -10.88 -0.01 -0.04
N GLU A 85 -11.05 -0.54 -1.25
CA GLU A 85 -11.99 -1.61 -1.56
C GLU A 85 -11.24 -2.93 -1.71
N MET A 86 -11.79 -4.00 -1.16
CA MET A 86 -11.19 -5.33 -1.19
C MET A 86 -12.14 -6.30 -1.89
N TYR A 87 -11.66 -6.93 -2.96
CA TYR A 87 -12.37 -7.93 -3.73
C TYR A 87 -11.72 -9.30 -3.48
N PRO A 88 -12.28 -10.14 -2.60
CA PRO A 88 -11.66 -11.40 -2.19
C PRO A 88 -11.32 -12.31 -3.37
N GLY A 89 -10.07 -12.77 -3.43
CA GLY A 89 -9.57 -13.61 -4.52
C GLY A 89 -9.34 -12.89 -5.85
N VAL A 90 -9.48 -11.56 -5.88
CA VAL A 90 -9.32 -10.76 -7.10
C VAL A 90 -8.27 -9.68 -6.92
N GLU A 91 -8.56 -8.64 -6.12
CA GLU A 91 -7.69 -7.46 -6.01
C GLU A 91 -8.03 -6.55 -4.83
N VAL A 92 -7.12 -5.62 -4.55
CA VAL A 92 -7.35 -4.44 -3.72
C VAL A 92 -7.34 -3.20 -4.61
N LEU A 93 -8.33 -2.32 -4.43
CA LEU A 93 -8.40 -0.99 -5.03
C LEU A 93 -8.13 0.07 -3.97
N PHE A 94 -7.15 0.93 -4.23
CA PHE A 94 -6.92 2.16 -3.48
C PHE A 94 -7.48 3.31 -4.31
N ARG A 95 -8.37 4.12 -3.73
CA ARG A 95 -9.12 5.15 -4.43
C ARG A 95 -8.89 6.52 -3.84
N ARG A 96 -8.76 7.50 -4.72
CA ARG A 96 -8.86 8.92 -4.41
C ARG A 96 -10.01 9.50 -5.23
N GLU A 97 -10.84 10.33 -4.62
CA GLU A 97 -12.00 10.96 -5.25
C GLU A 97 -11.64 12.25 -6.01
N GLU A 98 -10.69 13.05 -5.50
CA GLU A 98 -10.34 14.34 -6.11
C GLU A 98 -8.82 14.63 -6.11
N PRO A 99 -8.17 14.73 -7.28
CA PRO A 99 -8.67 14.31 -8.59
C PRO A 99 -8.80 12.79 -8.64
N THR A 100 -9.88 12.28 -9.25
CA THR A 100 -10.19 10.85 -9.31
C THR A 100 -8.98 10.03 -9.74
N ALA A 101 -8.56 9.08 -8.91
CA ALA A 101 -7.53 8.13 -9.26
C ALA A 101 -7.73 6.79 -8.55
N ILE A 102 -7.35 5.70 -9.21
CA ILE A 102 -7.45 4.34 -8.69
C ILE A 102 -6.13 3.62 -8.94
N LEU A 103 -5.52 3.11 -7.87
CA LEU A 103 -4.42 2.16 -7.92
C LEU A 103 -4.99 0.79 -7.57
N PHE A 104 -4.80 -0.20 -8.43
CA PHE A 104 -5.20 -1.57 -8.13
C PHE A 104 -4.01 -2.51 -8.10
N VAL A 105 -4.08 -3.50 -7.20
CA VAL A 105 -3.11 -4.59 -7.07
C VAL A 105 -3.89 -5.90 -7.00
N SER A 106 -3.69 -6.78 -7.99
CA SER A 106 -4.38 -8.07 -8.04
C SER A 106 -3.63 -9.18 -7.29
N VAL A 107 -4.35 -10.24 -6.92
CA VAL A 107 -3.77 -11.44 -6.28
C VAL A 107 -2.77 -12.18 -7.18
N ASP A 108 -2.87 -12.02 -8.49
CA ASP A 108 -1.92 -12.55 -9.48
C ASP A 108 -0.73 -11.60 -9.74
N GLY A 109 -0.70 -10.46 -9.04
CA GLY A 109 0.34 -9.45 -9.15
C GLY A 109 0.29 -8.67 -10.46
N ARG A 110 -0.91 -8.22 -10.85
CA ARG A 110 -1.09 -7.12 -11.80
C ARG A 110 -1.20 -5.82 -11.04
N VAL A 111 -0.66 -4.76 -11.62
CA VAL A 111 -0.67 -3.42 -11.04
C VAL A 111 -1.01 -2.43 -12.13
N ALA A 112 -1.96 -1.53 -11.87
CA ALA A 112 -2.07 -0.32 -12.66
C ALA A 112 -2.60 0.85 -11.84
N LEU A 113 -2.30 2.04 -12.34
CA LEU A 113 -2.79 3.31 -11.83
C LEU A 113 -3.57 3.98 -12.96
N VAL A 114 -4.81 4.36 -12.68
CA VAL A 114 -5.67 5.16 -13.57
C VAL A 114 -5.92 6.49 -12.87
N ALA A 115 -5.58 7.60 -13.51
CA ALA A 115 -5.65 8.96 -12.96
C ALA A 115 -5.93 9.98 -14.07
#